data_AF-A0A0J5GRE3-F1
#
_entry.id   AF-A0A0J5GRE3-F1
#
_cell.length_a   1.000
_cell.length_b   1.000
_cell.length_c   1.000
_cell.angle_alpha   90.00
_cell.angle_beta   90.00
_cell.angle_gamma   90.00
#
_symmetry.space_group_name_H-M   'P 1'
#
loop_
_entity.id
_entity.type
_entity.pdbx_description
1 polymer ?
#
loop_
_entity_poly.entity_id
_entity_poly.type
_entity_poly.pdbx_seq_one_letter_code
_entity_poly.pdbx_strand_id
1 'polypeptide(L)'
;MTTEIRTIHTYEEAVAVINEVGLLPLAPLFDDYPSLGSITPKEAWHSDTEQDPWMWRTQFAADGVAAYGKFIRKKAVFISRDLLPFMLTALASKETVNQRYEKGQVSREALNLYSNISECQGIDTRVLRSKAGMKDKEKKKAFDQALLELQGNLDIVVSGTKEKQDNNGEKSGWSSTSYETMGHWCEKNNIERIKLDKEEATEQLLTHFSSLTTEATMKKLKKIF
;
A
#
# COMPACT_ATOMS: atom_id res chain seq x y z
N MET A 1 -15.19 -21.56 6.14
CA MET A 1 -16.24 -20.62 6.57
C MET A 1 -16.09 -19.39 5.70
N THR A 2 -17.17 -18.90 5.07
CA THR A 2 -17.14 -17.59 4.41
C THR A 2 -17.30 -16.54 5.49
N THR A 3 -16.34 -15.62 5.63
CA THR A 3 -16.52 -14.43 6.48
C THR A 3 -17.81 -13.73 6.05
N GLU A 4 -18.80 -13.62 6.95
CA GLU A 4 -19.99 -12.82 6.66
C GLU A 4 -19.54 -11.38 6.45
N ILE A 5 -19.69 -10.88 5.23
CA ILE A 5 -19.24 -9.55 4.85
C ILE A 5 -20.20 -8.54 5.51
N ARG A 6 -19.82 -8.05 6.69
CA ARG A 6 -20.55 -7.04 7.44
C ARG A 6 -20.26 -5.64 6.89
N THR A 7 -21.31 -4.83 6.75
CA THR A 7 -21.16 -3.39 6.47
C THR A 7 -20.54 -2.69 7.67
N ILE A 8 -19.47 -1.94 7.44
CA ILE A 8 -18.74 -1.16 8.46
C ILE A 8 -18.98 0.34 8.27
N HIS A 9 -18.96 1.08 9.36
CA HIS A 9 -19.29 2.51 9.41
C HIS A 9 -18.22 3.36 10.11
N THR A 10 -17.27 2.72 10.79
CA THR A 10 -16.27 3.40 11.61
C THR A 10 -14.86 2.99 11.23
N TYR A 11 -13.89 3.86 11.58
CA TYR A 11 -12.47 3.58 11.39
C TYR A 11 -12.06 2.31 12.14
N GLU A 12 -12.51 2.13 13.38
CA GLU A 12 -12.18 1.00 14.24
C GLU A 12 -12.72 -0.33 13.68
N GLU A 13 -13.94 -0.33 13.12
CA GLU A 13 -14.47 -1.50 12.42
C GLU A 13 -13.63 -1.82 11.17
N ALA A 14 -13.16 -0.80 10.44
CA ALA A 14 -12.28 -1.01 9.28
C ALA A 14 -10.91 -1.59 9.70
N VAL A 15 -10.33 -1.11 10.80
CA VAL A 15 -9.11 -1.67 11.39
C VAL A 15 -9.30 -3.15 11.74
N ALA A 16 -10.42 -3.48 12.39
CA ALA A 16 -10.74 -4.86 12.75
C ALA A 16 -10.82 -5.77 11.50
N VAL A 17 -11.49 -5.31 10.43
CA VAL A 17 -11.55 -6.05 9.17
C VAL A 17 -10.17 -6.23 8.55
N ILE A 18 -9.34 -5.18 8.51
CA ILE A 18 -7.97 -5.28 7.97
C ILE A 18 -7.17 -6.35 8.71
N ASN A 19 -7.24 -6.38 10.03
CA ASN A 19 -6.52 -7.34 10.86
C ASN A 19 -7.05 -8.78 10.65
N GLU A 20 -8.36 -8.95 10.49
CA GLU A 20 -8.96 -10.26 10.22
C GLU A 20 -8.60 -10.78 8.82
N VAL A 21 -8.86 -10.00 7.77
CA VAL A 21 -8.66 -10.48 6.39
C VAL A 21 -7.20 -10.50 5.98
N GLY A 22 -6.38 -9.66 6.62
CA GLY A 22 -4.95 -9.52 6.40
C GLY A 22 -4.57 -8.77 5.11
N LEU A 23 -5.38 -8.88 4.06
CA LEU A 23 -5.26 -8.14 2.79
C LEU A 23 -6.63 -7.56 2.40
N LEU A 24 -6.80 -6.24 2.53
CA LEU A 24 -8.04 -5.56 2.15
C LEU A 24 -7.80 -4.63 0.95
N PRO A 25 -8.33 -4.93 -0.24
CA PRO A 25 -8.32 -4.01 -1.37
C PRO A 25 -9.13 -2.75 -1.09
N LEU A 26 -8.72 -1.62 -1.66
CA LEU A 26 -9.51 -0.39 -1.60
C LEU A 26 -10.83 -0.53 -2.40
N ALA A 27 -10.74 -1.19 -3.55
CA ALA A 27 -11.84 -1.49 -4.46
C ALA A 27 -11.78 -2.99 -4.84
N PRO A 28 -12.89 -3.60 -5.30
CA PRO A 28 -12.96 -5.04 -5.53
C PRO A 28 -11.80 -5.57 -6.38
N LEU A 29 -11.08 -6.56 -5.83
CA LEU A 29 -10.01 -7.28 -6.54
C LEU A 29 -10.56 -8.49 -7.30
N PHE A 30 -11.55 -9.16 -6.70
CA PHE A 30 -12.31 -10.30 -7.21
C PHE A 30 -13.78 -10.13 -6.80
N ASP A 31 -14.70 -10.82 -7.49
CA ASP A 31 -16.14 -10.69 -7.23
C ASP A 31 -16.53 -11.13 -5.80
N ASP A 32 -15.95 -12.23 -5.31
CA ASP A 32 -16.24 -12.80 -3.98
C ASP A 32 -15.13 -12.51 -2.96
N TYR A 33 -14.57 -11.30 -2.98
CA TYR A 33 -13.56 -10.88 -2.01
C TYR A 33 -13.85 -9.46 -1.50
N PRO A 34 -13.82 -9.23 -0.18
CA PRO A 34 -14.15 -7.93 0.37
C PRO A 34 -13.14 -6.87 -0.09
N SER A 35 -13.63 -5.65 -0.17
CA SER A 35 -12.81 -4.45 -0.36
C SER A 35 -13.40 -3.35 0.51
N LEU A 36 -12.60 -2.35 0.91
CA LEU A 36 -13.10 -1.23 1.70
C LEU A 36 -14.33 -0.59 1.05
N GLY A 37 -14.31 -0.41 -0.28
CA GLY A 37 -15.44 0.13 -1.03
C GLY A 37 -16.66 -0.78 -1.17
N SER A 38 -16.54 -2.10 -0.98
CA SER A 38 -17.70 -3.01 -1.01
C SER A 38 -18.33 -3.21 0.36
N ILE A 39 -17.61 -2.90 1.45
CA ILE A 39 -18.06 -3.09 2.82
C ILE A 39 -18.43 -1.79 3.53
N THR A 40 -18.36 -0.65 2.85
CA THR A 40 -18.75 0.67 3.38
C THR A 40 -19.92 1.23 2.58
N PRO A 41 -20.83 2.00 3.21
CA PRO A 41 -21.89 2.72 2.50
C PRO A 41 -21.29 3.72 1.51
N LYS A 42 -21.85 3.81 0.30
CA LYS A 42 -21.33 4.71 -0.75
C LYS A 42 -21.44 6.18 -0.35
N GLU A 43 -22.46 6.50 0.44
CA GLU A 43 -22.81 7.83 0.89
C GLU A 43 -21.81 8.38 1.93
N ALA A 44 -21.02 7.50 2.56
CA ALA A 44 -19.99 7.90 3.52
C ALA A 44 -18.71 8.41 2.83
N TRP A 45 -18.46 8.06 1.57
CA TRP A 45 -17.26 8.42 0.84
C TRP A 45 -17.25 9.90 0.45
N HIS A 46 -16.12 10.56 0.65
CA HIS A 46 -15.96 11.99 0.38
C HIS A 46 -16.93 12.87 1.19
N SER A 47 -17.35 12.38 2.37
CA SER A 47 -18.21 13.13 3.29
C SER A 47 -17.44 14.15 4.12
N ASP A 48 -16.09 14.12 4.11
CA ASP A 48 -15.21 14.95 4.94
C ASP A 48 -15.51 14.82 6.45
N THR A 49 -16.10 13.69 6.86
CA THR A 49 -16.34 13.34 8.27
C THR A 49 -15.33 12.32 8.78
N GLU A 50 -15.30 12.09 10.09
CA GLU A 50 -14.51 11.00 10.69
C GLU A 50 -14.93 9.61 10.18
N GLN A 51 -16.13 9.49 9.60
CA GLN A 51 -16.66 8.24 9.05
C GLN A 51 -16.31 8.07 7.56
N ASP A 52 -15.54 8.98 6.96
CA ASP A 52 -15.22 8.95 5.53
C ASP A 52 -14.14 7.91 5.18
N PRO A 53 -14.48 6.83 4.44
CA PRO A 53 -13.49 5.83 4.06
C PRO A 53 -12.39 6.38 3.14
N TRP A 54 -12.62 7.49 2.43
CA TRP A 54 -11.60 8.15 1.64
C TRP A 54 -10.47 8.72 2.50
N MET A 55 -10.79 9.22 3.69
CA MET A 55 -9.84 9.77 4.66
C MET A 55 -9.05 8.66 5.36
N TRP A 56 -9.73 7.57 5.72
CA TRP A 56 -9.12 6.43 6.41
C TRP A 56 -7.94 5.82 5.65
N ARG A 57 -7.98 5.79 4.31
CA ARG A 57 -6.97 5.09 3.46
C ARG A 57 -5.54 5.47 3.80
N THR A 58 -5.30 6.76 4.02
CA THR A 58 -3.96 7.27 4.33
C THR A 58 -3.70 7.32 5.83
N GLN A 59 -4.76 7.34 6.64
CA GLN A 59 -4.68 7.24 8.09
C GLN A 59 -4.22 5.85 8.54
N PHE A 60 -4.72 4.76 7.95
CA PHE A 60 -4.27 3.40 8.28
C PHE A 60 -2.74 3.23 8.19
N ALA A 61 -2.12 3.86 7.20
CA ALA A 61 -0.67 3.79 7.02
C ALA A 61 0.09 4.76 7.93
N ALA A 62 -0.49 5.92 8.24
CA ALA A 62 0.09 6.89 9.17
C ALA A 62 0.08 6.35 10.61
N ASP A 63 -1.00 5.66 10.98
CA ASP A 63 -1.22 5.05 12.31
C ASP A 63 -0.50 3.71 12.47
N GLY A 64 0.12 3.17 11.41
CA GLY A 64 0.83 1.88 11.47
C GLY A 64 -0.08 0.65 11.48
N VAL A 65 -1.38 0.81 11.21
CA VAL A 65 -2.36 -0.28 11.15
C VAL A 65 -2.08 -1.19 9.95
N ALA A 66 -1.83 -0.60 8.78
CA ALA A 66 -1.68 -1.34 7.54
C ALA A 66 -0.71 -0.66 6.58
N ALA A 67 0.11 -1.45 5.89
CA ALA A 67 0.84 -0.94 4.74
C ALA A 67 -0.16 -0.66 3.61
N TYR A 68 -0.15 0.57 3.09
CA TYR A 68 -1.02 1.01 2.01
C TYR A 68 -0.23 1.28 0.73
N GLY A 69 -0.67 0.71 -0.39
CA GLY A 69 -0.02 0.94 -1.67
C GLY A 69 -0.53 0.03 -2.78
N LYS A 70 0.12 0.12 -3.94
CA LYS A 70 -0.24 -0.64 -5.14
C LYS A 70 0.58 -1.91 -5.33
N PHE A 71 0.65 -2.73 -4.28
CA PHE A 71 1.52 -3.91 -4.20
C PHE A 71 1.06 -5.07 -5.09
N ILE A 72 -0.26 -5.25 -5.25
CA ILE A 72 -0.85 -6.41 -5.93
C ILE A 72 -1.57 -5.95 -7.20
N ARG A 73 -1.15 -6.46 -8.37
CA ARG A 73 -1.78 -6.17 -9.67
C ARG A 73 -2.03 -4.69 -9.94
N LYS A 74 -1.17 -3.80 -9.41
CA LYS A 74 -1.29 -2.33 -9.51
C LYS A 74 -2.57 -1.76 -8.88
N LYS A 75 -3.27 -2.53 -8.04
CA LYS A 75 -4.47 -2.12 -7.31
C LYS A 75 -4.08 -1.63 -5.92
N ALA A 76 -4.77 -0.59 -5.45
CA ALA A 76 -4.57 -0.06 -4.10
C ALA A 76 -5.11 -1.06 -3.08
N VAL A 77 -4.26 -1.49 -2.16
CA VAL A 77 -4.57 -2.49 -1.13
C VAL A 77 -3.97 -2.08 0.21
N PHE A 78 -4.55 -2.60 1.28
CA PHE A 78 -4.07 -2.54 2.65
C PHE A 78 -3.57 -3.93 3.05
N ILE A 79 -2.34 -4.02 3.55
CA ILE A 79 -1.78 -5.25 4.13
C ILE A 79 -1.67 -5.02 5.63
N SER A 80 -2.36 -5.83 6.42
CA SER A 80 -2.29 -5.76 7.87
C SER A 80 -0.85 -5.87 8.37
N ARG A 81 -0.59 -5.23 9.51
CA ARG A 81 0.70 -5.31 10.20
C ARG A 81 1.17 -6.76 10.40
N ASP A 82 0.27 -7.66 10.79
CA ASP A 82 0.61 -9.05 11.13
C ASP A 82 0.93 -9.90 9.90
N LEU A 83 0.25 -9.65 8.77
CA LEU A 83 0.48 -10.39 7.53
C LEU A 83 1.66 -9.84 6.72
N LEU A 84 2.03 -8.57 6.92
CA LEU A 84 3.07 -7.90 6.13
C LEU A 84 4.44 -8.61 6.13
N PRO A 85 4.98 -9.10 7.27
CA PRO A 85 6.26 -9.83 7.26
C PRO A 85 6.25 -11.05 6.34
N PHE A 86 5.14 -11.80 6.30
CA PHE A 86 4.99 -12.95 5.40
C PHE A 86 4.92 -12.51 3.94
N MET A 87 4.18 -11.44 3.64
CA MET A 87 4.10 -10.85 2.31
C MET A 87 5.46 -10.37 1.80
N LEU A 88 6.24 -9.69 2.64
CA LEU A 88 7.58 -9.23 2.29
C LEU A 88 8.52 -10.40 2.02
N THR A 89 8.51 -11.44 2.87
CA THR A 89 9.34 -12.64 2.66
C THR A 89 8.95 -13.42 1.41
N ALA A 90 7.66 -13.52 1.10
CA ALA A 90 7.18 -14.24 -0.06
C ALA A 90 7.41 -13.51 -1.39
N LEU A 91 7.27 -12.18 -1.41
CA LEU A 91 7.18 -11.40 -2.65
C LEU A 91 8.33 -10.41 -2.88
N ALA A 92 8.94 -9.85 -1.84
CA ALA A 92 9.97 -8.84 -2.01
C ALA A 92 11.30 -9.47 -2.47
N SER A 93 12.07 -8.73 -3.26
CA SER A 93 13.42 -9.18 -3.62
C SER A 93 14.36 -9.13 -2.41
N LYS A 94 15.25 -10.12 -2.31
CA LYS A 94 16.38 -10.08 -1.36
C LYS A 94 17.47 -9.09 -1.79
N GLU A 95 17.42 -8.62 -3.02
CA GLU A 95 18.37 -7.68 -3.60
C GLU A 95 17.92 -6.23 -3.40
N THR A 96 18.88 -5.35 -3.13
CA THR A 96 18.63 -3.91 -3.06
C THR A 96 18.13 -3.35 -4.40
N VAL A 97 17.47 -2.20 -4.36
CA VAL A 97 17.02 -1.50 -5.58
C VAL A 97 18.19 -1.21 -6.53
N ASN A 98 19.37 -0.85 -6.01
CA ASN A 98 20.58 -0.61 -6.81
C ASN A 98 21.05 -1.87 -7.54
N GLN A 99 21.15 -3.01 -6.85
CA GLN A 99 21.55 -4.28 -7.46
C GLN A 99 20.57 -4.71 -8.56
N ARG A 100 19.27 -4.52 -8.35
CA ARG A 100 18.25 -4.81 -9.37
C ARG A 100 18.33 -3.85 -10.55
N TYR A 101 18.65 -2.58 -10.32
CA TYR A 101 18.89 -1.59 -11.37
C TYR A 101 20.09 -1.97 -12.25
N GLU A 102 21.22 -2.37 -11.64
CA GLU A 102 22.41 -2.83 -12.37
C GLU A 102 22.13 -4.03 -13.28
N LYS A 103 21.15 -4.86 -12.92
CA LYS A 103 20.66 -6.00 -13.71
C LYS A 103 19.57 -5.65 -14.74
N GLY A 104 19.18 -4.38 -14.85
CA GLY A 104 18.11 -3.92 -15.75
C GLY A 104 16.69 -4.31 -15.30
N GLN A 105 16.51 -4.68 -14.02
CA GLN A 105 15.22 -5.09 -13.45
C GLN A 105 14.45 -3.92 -12.81
N VAL A 106 15.11 -2.77 -12.62
CA VAL A 106 14.51 -1.53 -12.14
C VAL A 106 14.78 -0.43 -13.16
N SER A 107 13.79 0.39 -13.47
CA SER A 107 13.95 1.52 -14.38
C SER A 107 14.79 2.64 -13.75
N ARG A 108 15.44 3.45 -14.58
CA ARG A 108 16.20 4.63 -14.12
C ARG A 108 15.32 5.62 -13.35
N GLU A 109 14.09 5.82 -13.84
CA GLU A 109 13.12 6.68 -13.19
C GLU A 109 12.71 6.12 -11.81
N ALA A 110 12.48 4.81 -11.69
CA ALA A 110 12.22 4.16 -10.40
C ALA A 110 13.42 4.29 -9.44
N LEU A 111 14.66 4.05 -9.89
CA LEU A 111 15.83 4.24 -9.05
C LEU A 111 15.93 5.70 -8.54
N ASN A 112 15.74 6.68 -9.42
CA ASN A 112 15.77 8.10 -9.06
C ASN A 112 14.71 8.44 -8.00
N LEU A 113 13.48 7.95 -8.17
CA LEU A 113 12.42 8.15 -7.17
C LEU A 113 12.76 7.48 -5.84
N TYR A 114 13.27 6.23 -5.87
CA TYR A 114 13.64 5.50 -4.67
C TYR A 114 14.73 6.24 -3.87
N SER A 115 15.79 6.72 -4.54
CA SER A 115 16.86 7.49 -3.87
C SER A 115 16.29 8.73 -3.17
N ASN A 116 15.46 9.52 -3.87
CA ASN A 116 14.81 10.70 -3.28
C ASN A 116 13.88 10.37 -2.10
N ILE A 117 13.15 9.25 -2.15
CA ILE A 117 12.30 8.80 -1.05
C ILE A 117 13.16 8.34 0.14
N SER A 118 14.24 7.60 -0.11
CA SER A 118 15.13 7.10 0.94
C SER A 118 15.84 8.22 1.70
N GLU A 119 16.22 9.30 1.01
CA GLU A 119 16.83 10.49 1.60
C GLU A 119 15.82 11.39 2.32
N CYS A 120 14.53 11.29 1.98
CA CYS A 120 13.47 12.14 2.50
C CYS A 120 12.22 11.30 2.79
N GLN A 121 12.26 10.55 3.89
CA GLN A 121 11.12 9.78 4.38
C GLN A 121 9.90 10.70 4.58
N GLY A 122 8.74 10.30 4.05
CA GLY A 122 7.51 11.09 4.11
C GLY A 122 7.46 12.22 3.08
N ILE A 123 8.23 12.13 1.99
CA ILE A 123 8.19 13.09 0.89
C ILE A 123 6.86 12.99 0.14
N ASP A 124 6.18 14.11 -0.05
CA ASP A 124 4.94 14.13 -0.83
C ASP A 124 5.20 14.21 -2.33
N THR A 125 4.22 13.78 -3.11
CA THR A 125 4.26 13.70 -4.57
C THR A 125 4.75 15.00 -5.24
N ARG A 126 4.41 16.17 -4.71
CA ARG A 126 4.80 17.45 -5.31
C ARG A 126 6.29 17.70 -5.15
N VAL A 127 6.80 17.55 -3.92
CA VAL A 127 8.22 17.72 -3.61
C VAL A 127 9.04 16.63 -4.29
N LEU A 128 8.55 15.39 -4.30
CA LEU A 128 9.21 14.28 -4.99
C LEU A 128 9.36 14.54 -6.50
N ARG A 129 8.28 14.99 -7.18
CA ARG A 129 8.35 15.40 -8.59
C ARG A 129 9.32 16.54 -8.82
N SER A 130 9.44 17.48 -7.87
CA SER A 130 10.44 18.55 -7.91
C SER A 130 11.86 18.00 -7.89
N LYS A 131 12.20 17.24 -6.86
CA LYS A 131 13.57 16.77 -6.64
C LYS A 131 14.01 15.78 -7.71
N ALA A 132 13.10 14.94 -8.19
CA ALA A 132 13.37 13.99 -9.25
C ALA A 132 13.49 14.64 -10.65
N GLY A 133 13.26 15.96 -10.79
CA GLY A 133 13.26 16.64 -12.10
C GLY A 133 12.09 16.24 -13.00
N MET A 134 10.95 15.87 -12.42
CA MET A 134 9.76 15.33 -13.09
C MET A 134 8.50 16.21 -12.93
N LYS A 135 8.66 17.52 -12.74
CA LYS A 135 7.53 18.48 -12.66
C LYS A 135 6.77 18.63 -13.98
N ASP A 136 7.47 18.52 -15.10
CA ASP A 136 6.89 18.71 -16.44
C ASP A 136 5.72 17.75 -16.69
N LYS A 137 4.68 18.23 -17.37
CA LYS A 137 3.47 17.43 -17.64
C LYS A 137 3.78 16.17 -18.44
N GLU A 138 4.74 16.25 -19.36
CA GLU A 138 5.21 15.15 -20.20
C GLU A 138 5.83 14.00 -19.39
N LYS A 139 6.48 14.33 -18.26
CA LYS A 139 7.11 13.36 -17.37
C LYS A 139 6.13 12.71 -16.39
N LYS A 140 4.86 13.15 -16.34
CA LYS A 140 3.86 12.61 -15.42
C LYS A 140 3.67 11.10 -15.60
N LYS A 141 3.59 10.62 -16.84
CA LYS A 141 3.39 9.19 -17.12
C LYS A 141 4.57 8.36 -16.61
N ALA A 142 5.79 8.79 -16.88
CA ALA A 142 7.00 8.12 -16.40
C ALA A 142 7.09 8.11 -14.88
N PHE A 143 6.72 9.22 -14.22
CA PHE A 143 6.65 9.32 -12.77
C PHE A 143 5.64 8.34 -12.16
N ASP A 144 4.41 8.31 -12.70
CA ASP A 144 3.36 7.42 -12.22
C ASP A 144 3.76 5.94 -12.43
N GLN A 145 4.44 5.61 -13.54
CA GLN A 145 4.96 4.27 -13.81
C GLN A 145 6.08 3.86 -12.85
N ALA A 146 7.03 4.75 -12.57
CA ALA A 146 8.10 4.52 -11.62
C ALA A 146 7.58 4.28 -10.20
N LEU A 147 6.56 5.05 -9.76
CA LEU A 147 5.90 4.80 -8.47
C LEU A 147 5.18 3.45 -8.45
N LEU A 148 4.53 3.05 -9.54
CA LEU A 148 3.85 1.75 -9.63
C LEU A 148 4.85 0.59 -9.61
N GLU A 149 6.00 0.76 -10.24
CA GLU A 149 7.08 -0.21 -10.26
C GLU A 149 7.66 -0.42 -8.85
N LEU A 150 8.04 0.64 -8.16
CA LEU A 150 8.55 0.57 -6.78
C LEU A 150 7.53 -0.03 -5.81
N GLN A 151 6.26 0.39 -5.89
CA GLN A 151 5.20 -0.21 -5.07
C GLN A 151 4.98 -1.68 -5.43
N GLY A 152 4.92 -2.04 -6.71
CA GLY A 152 4.75 -3.44 -7.13
C GLY A 152 5.88 -4.36 -6.66
N ASN A 153 7.07 -3.80 -6.42
CA ASN A 153 8.23 -4.50 -5.89
C ASN A 153 8.34 -4.46 -4.35
N LEU A 154 7.37 -3.86 -3.65
CA LEU A 154 7.37 -3.64 -2.20
C LEU A 154 8.56 -2.78 -1.70
N ASP A 155 9.11 -1.92 -2.55
CA ASP A 155 10.23 -1.04 -2.19
C ASP A 155 9.79 0.19 -1.37
N ILE A 156 8.58 0.69 -1.66
CA ILE A 156 8.02 1.89 -1.06
C ILE A 156 6.56 1.67 -0.67
N VAL A 157 6.08 2.49 0.26
CA VAL A 157 4.72 2.49 0.78
C VAL A 157 4.15 3.91 0.77
N VAL A 158 2.83 4.04 0.65
CA VAL A 158 2.16 5.32 0.93
C VAL A 158 2.13 5.52 2.44
N SER A 159 2.78 6.57 2.94
CA SER A 159 2.92 6.83 4.38
C SER A 159 1.93 7.87 4.93
N GLY A 160 1.11 8.48 4.08
CA GLY A 160 0.10 9.45 4.49
C GLY A 160 -0.22 10.48 3.41
N THR A 161 -0.73 11.64 3.83
CA THR A 161 -0.85 12.82 2.97
C THR A 161 -0.26 14.06 3.62
N LYS A 162 0.23 14.99 2.78
CA LYS A 162 0.59 16.33 3.20
C LYS A 162 -0.42 17.33 2.63
N GLU A 163 -0.96 18.15 3.51
CA GLU A 163 -1.85 19.24 3.12
C GLU A 163 -1.09 20.25 2.27
N LYS A 164 -1.77 20.80 1.26
CA LYS A 164 -1.21 21.92 0.53
C LYS A 164 -1.47 23.17 1.36
N GLN A 165 -0.40 23.83 1.80
CA GLN A 165 -0.48 25.12 2.44
C GLN A 165 -0.24 26.22 1.39
N ASP A 166 -0.98 27.32 1.46
CA ASP A 166 -0.64 28.54 0.73
C ASP A 166 0.50 29.32 1.43
N ASN A 167 0.83 30.50 0.90
CA ASN A 167 1.88 31.35 1.44
C ASN A 167 1.59 31.85 2.88
N ASN A 168 0.34 31.73 3.35
CA ASN A 168 -0.10 32.11 4.69
C ASN A 168 -0.19 30.90 5.64
N GLY A 169 0.13 29.68 5.16
CA GLY A 169 0.00 28.45 5.93
C GLY A 169 -1.42 27.87 5.94
N GLU A 170 -2.37 28.46 5.21
CA GLU A 170 -3.76 28.00 5.16
C GLU A 170 -3.93 26.85 4.17
N LYS A 171 -4.87 25.94 4.44
CA LYS A 171 -5.16 24.81 3.55
C LYS A 171 -5.63 25.32 2.19
N SER A 172 -4.85 25.08 1.14
CA SER A 172 -5.19 25.48 -0.24
C SER A 172 -5.15 24.30 -1.22
N GLY A 173 -6.31 23.71 -1.51
CA GLY A 173 -6.47 22.62 -2.48
C GLY A 173 -6.15 21.22 -1.91
N TRP A 174 -6.18 20.21 -2.78
CA TRP A 174 -6.14 18.81 -2.38
C TRP A 174 -4.84 18.41 -1.67
N SER A 175 -4.91 17.49 -0.70
CA SER A 175 -3.72 16.89 -0.10
C SER A 175 -2.90 16.09 -1.13
N SER A 176 -1.61 15.92 -0.87
CA SER A 176 -0.69 15.14 -1.73
C SER A 176 -0.24 13.88 -1.00
N THR A 177 -0.29 12.75 -1.69
CA THR A 177 0.17 11.46 -1.17
C THR A 177 1.67 11.52 -0.87
N SER A 178 2.05 11.02 0.31
CA SER A 178 3.43 10.91 0.79
C SER A 178 3.92 9.48 0.73
N TYR A 179 5.24 9.32 0.55
CA TYR A 179 5.90 8.03 0.40
C TYR A 179 7.10 7.90 1.35
N GLU A 180 7.31 6.67 1.81
CA GLU A 180 8.47 6.23 2.58
C GLU A 180 8.99 4.92 1.97
N THR A 181 10.24 4.55 2.27
CA THR A 181 10.73 3.21 1.93
C THR A 181 9.99 2.18 2.80
N MET A 182 9.70 1.01 2.25
CA MET A 182 9.01 -0.05 3.00
C MET A 182 9.79 -0.45 4.25
N GLY A 183 11.12 -0.53 4.14
CA GLY A 183 12.00 -0.81 5.28
C GLY A 183 11.87 0.21 6.42
N HIS A 184 11.84 1.51 6.09
CA HIS A 184 11.70 2.57 7.09
C HIS A 184 10.31 2.53 7.75
N TRP A 185 9.26 2.30 6.97
CA TRP A 185 7.90 2.17 7.51
C TRP A 185 7.78 0.95 8.44
N CYS A 186 8.39 -0.19 8.10
CA CYS A 186 8.44 -1.35 8.99
C CYS A 186 9.19 -1.05 10.30
N GLU A 187 10.36 -0.42 10.23
CA GLU A 187 11.14 -0.03 11.41
C GLU A 187 10.34 0.92 12.33
N LYS A 188 9.79 1.99 11.76
CA LYS A 188 8.96 2.97 12.47
C LYS A 188 7.75 2.34 13.18
N ASN A 189 7.17 1.29 12.60
CA ASN A 189 5.98 0.61 13.12
C ASN A 189 6.30 -0.68 13.90
N ASN A 190 7.57 -0.94 14.23
CA ASN A 190 8.02 -2.13 14.96
C ASN A 190 7.54 -3.44 14.31
N ILE A 191 7.76 -3.55 13.00
CA ILE A 191 7.46 -4.75 12.20
C ILE A 191 8.76 -5.48 11.94
N GLU A 192 8.93 -6.62 12.61
CA GLU A 192 10.13 -7.42 12.52
C GLU A 192 10.13 -8.32 11.27
N ARG A 193 11.33 -8.66 10.80
CA ARG A 193 11.50 -9.69 9.78
C ARG A 193 11.31 -11.06 10.41
N ILE A 194 10.61 -11.94 9.69
CA ILE A 194 10.46 -13.34 10.08
C ILE A 194 11.62 -14.19 9.56
N LYS A 195 11.94 -15.26 10.27
CA LYS A 195 12.97 -16.23 9.89
C LYS A 195 12.35 -17.40 9.12
N LEU A 196 11.63 -17.08 8.05
CA LEU A 196 11.11 -18.06 7.09
C LEU A 196 11.79 -17.86 5.74
N ASP A 197 11.85 -18.92 4.95
CA ASP A 197 12.13 -18.77 3.53
C ASP A 197 10.87 -18.36 2.74
N LYS A 198 11.04 -18.22 1.42
CA LYS A 198 9.98 -17.73 0.54
C LYS A 198 8.84 -18.74 0.47
N GLU A 199 9.17 -20.02 0.37
CA GLU A 199 8.26 -21.13 0.25
C GLU A 199 7.40 -21.27 1.52
N GLU A 200 8.03 -21.26 2.69
CA GLU A 200 7.36 -21.31 4.01
C GLU A 200 6.44 -20.10 4.21
N ALA A 201 6.91 -18.88 3.90
CA ALA A 201 6.08 -17.69 4.02
C ALA A 201 4.87 -17.73 3.07
N THR A 202 5.07 -18.25 1.85
CA THR A 202 3.98 -18.44 0.87
C THR A 202 2.96 -19.46 1.37
N GLU A 203 3.38 -20.57 1.97
CA GLU A 203 2.48 -21.56 2.56
C GLU A 203 1.63 -20.97 3.70
N GLN A 204 2.23 -20.15 4.58
CA GLN A 204 1.52 -19.47 5.66
C GLN A 204 0.46 -18.49 5.11
N LEU A 205 0.80 -17.70 4.08
CA LEU A 205 -0.16 -16.82 3.40
C LEU A 205 -1.33 -17.60 2.80
N LEU A 206 -1.04 -18.68 2.06
CA LEU A 206 -2.08 -19.48 1.43
C LEU A 206 -2.96 -20.19 2.47
N THR A 207 -2.39 -20.64 3.58
CA THR A 207 -3.13 -21.22 4.70
C THR A 207 -4.07 -20.19 5.34
N HIS A 208 -3.57 -18.99 5.63
CA HIS A 208 -4.38 -17.87 6.13
C HIS A 208 -5.56 -17.56 5.20
N PHE A 209 -5.32 -17.38 3.90
CA PHE A 209 -6.41 -17.06 2.98
C PHE A 209 -7.38 -18.22 2.76
N SER A 210 -6.94 -19.48 2.89
CA SER A 210 -7.80 -20.65 2.70
C SER A 210 -8.87 -20.78 3.77
N SER A 211 -8.63 -20.28 4.98
CA SER A 211 -9.60 -20.32 6.07
C SER A 211 -10.71 -19.28 5.92
N LEU A 212 -10.43 -18.19 5.17
CA LEU A 212 -11.29 -17.01 5.02
C LEU A 212 -12.03 -16.92 3.69
N THR A 213 -11.56 -17.62 2.65
CA THR A 213 -12.06 -17.43 1.27
C THR A 213 -12.57 -18.70 0.62
N THR A 214 -13.34 -18.54 -0.45
CA THR A 214 -13.85 -19.65 -1.26
C THR A 214 -12.75 -20.30 -2.10
N GLU A 215 -12.95 -21.54 -2.54
CA GLU A 215 -12.01 -22.23 -3.44
C GLU A 215 -11.76 -21.43 -4.74
N ALA A 216 -12.80 -20.78 -5.27
CA ALA A 216 -12.72 -19.95 -6.47
C ALA A 216 -11.80 -18.72 -6.24
N THR A 217 -11.92 -18.05 -5.10
CA THR A 217 -11.04 -16.94 -4.72
C THR A 217 -9.62 -17.43 -4.44
N MET A 218 -9.45 -18.57 -3.78
CA MET A 218 -8.13 -19.18 -3.56
C MET A 218 -7.38 -19.46 -4.85
N LYS A 219 -8.05 -19.93 -5.92
CA LYS A 219 -7.44 -20.11 -7.24
C LYS A 219 -6.91 -18.79 -7.84
N LYS A 220 -7.51 -17.65 -7.49
CA LYS A 220 -7.05 -16.32 -7.92
C LYS A 220 -5.89 -15.81 -7.05
N LEU A 221 -5.89 -16.08 -5.75
CA LEU A 221 -4.83 -15.73 -4.80
C LEU A 221 -3.53 -16.52 -5.04
N LYS A 222 -3.60 -17.81 -5.37
CA LYS A 222 -2.45 -18.65 -5.80
C LYS A 222 -1.76 -18.21 -7.10
N LYS A 223 -2.31 -17.19 -7.78
CA LYS A 223 -1.67 -16.57 -8.95
C LYS A 223 -0.96 -15.26 -8.60
N ILE A 224 -1.09 -14.83 -7.34
CA ILE A 224 -0.43 -13.64 -6.79
C ILE A 224 0.78 -14.09 -5.96
N PHE A 225 0.56 -15.08 -5.09
CA PHE A 225 1.57 -15.77 -4.30
C PHE A 225 1.97 -17.08 -5.00
#